data_AF-A0A164UK26-F1
#
_entry.id   AF-A0A164UK26-F1
#
_cell.length_a   1.000
_cell.length_b   1.000
_cell.length_c   1.000
_cell.angle_alpha   90.00
_cell.angle_beta   90.00
_cell.angle_gamma   90.00
#
_symmetry.space_group_name_H-M   'P 1'
#
loop_
_entity.id
_entity.type
_entity.pdbx_description
1 polymer ?
#
loop_
_entity_poly.entity_id
_entity_poly.type
_entity_poly.pdbx_seq_one_letter_code
_entity_poly.pdbx_strand_id
1 'polypeptide(L)'
;MAALPLMKLIRLKGVLILQQLHLEERLLHYAFGNRKFGGNAQSITKNRWIHHTSFLWDYEINNMAYLKLPKRAPEYRLARNHLDFICCMKEYMPRTNFITRTVDALQGEFSVETTDLEAVESPPNTKFIHSSKILTERELEEAALG
;
A
#
# COMPACT_ATOMS: atom_id res chain seq x y z
N MET A 1 8.73 -16.26 11.85
CA MET A 1 9.09 -16.12 10.42
C MET A 1 8.36 -14.90 9.88
N ALA A 2 9.04 -13.78 9.69
CA ALA A 2 8.43 -12.56 9.19
C ALA A 2 8.15 -12.71 7.69
N ALA A 3 6.89 -12.57 7.27
CA ALA A 3 6.54 -12.54 5.85
C ALA A 3 7.15 -11.28 5.24
N LEU A 4 8.09 -11.43 4.30
CA LEU A 4 8.65 -10.31 3.57
C LEU A 4 7.51 -9.61 2.80
N PRO A 5 7.35 -8.28 2.93
CA PRO A 5 6.38 -7.54 2.14
C PRO A 5 6.75 -7.67 0.66
N LEU A 6 5.94 -8.43 -0.08
CA LEU A 6 6.13 -8.63 -1.52
C LEU A 6 5.61 -7.38 -2.23
N MET A 7 6.53 -6.52 -2.69
CA MET A 7 6.19 -5.37 -3.53
C MET A 7 6.38 -5.76 -4.99
N LYS A 8 5.29 -6.01 -5.72
CA LYS A 8 5.33 -6.19 -7.18
C LYS A 8 5.18 -4.82 -7.83
N LEU A 9 6.25 -4.34 -8.47
CA LEU A 9 6.23 -3.10 -9.23
C LEU A 9 5.66 -3.36 -10.63
N ILE A 10 4.55 -2.71 -10.96
CA ILE A 10 3.90 -2.83 -12.27
C ILE A 10 3.96 -1.47 -12.95
N ARG A 11 4.63 -1.41 -14.10
CA ARG A 11 4.83 -0.16 -14.84
C ARG A 11 3.78 -0.05 -15.94
N LEU A 12 2.77 0.80 -15.70
CA LEU A 12 1.73 1.10 -16.69
C LEU A 12 2.20 2.25 -17.59
N LYS A 13 2.02 2.14 -18.91
CA LYS A 13 2.26 3.22 -19.89
C LYS A 13 0.93 3.61 -20.54
N GLY A 14 0.71 4.91 -20.72
CA GLY A 14 -0.33 5.41 -21.65
C GLY A 14 -1.73 5.68 -21.09
N VAL A 15 -1.90 5.86 -19.78
CA VAL A 15 -3.22 6.24 -19.21
C VAL A 15 -3.30 7.75 -19.01
N LEU A 16 -4.41 8.36 -19.44
CA LEU A 16 -4.67 9.79 -19.21
C LEU A 16 -4.89 10.05 -17.71
N ILE A 17 -4.32 11.14 -17.19
CA ILE A 17 -4.41 11.50 -15.77
C ILE A 17 -5.86 11.55 -15.25
N LEU A 18 -6.83 11.98 -16.08
CA LEU A 18 -8.25 12.03 -15.70
C LEU A 18 -8.91 10.64 -15.58
N GLN A 19 -8.50 9.67 -16.39
CA GLN A 19 -8.94 8.28 -16.24
C GLN A 19 -8.30 7.65 -15.00
N GLN A 20 -7.07 8.06 -14.67
CA GLN A 20 -6.39 7.65 -13.44
C GLN A 20 -7.06 8.19 -12.18
N LEU A 21 -7.48 9.47 -12.17
CA LEU A 21 -8.22 10.08 -11.06
C LEU A 21 -9.59 9.39 -10.81
N HIS A 22 -10.30 8.97 -11.86
CA HIS A 22 -11.55 8.20 -11.70
C HIS A 22 -11.33 6.79 -11.14
N LEU A 23 -10.18 6.17 -11.41
CA LEU A 23 -9.75 4.95 -10.73
C LEU A 23 -9.49 5.21 -9.24
N GLU A 24 -9.00 6.40 -8.84
CA GLU A 24 -8.75 6.75 -7.44
C GLU A 24 -10.01 6.68 -6.58
N GLU A 25 -11.12 7.27 -7.02
CA GLU A 25 -12.39 7.26 -6.27
C GLU A 25 -12.89 5.82 -6.02
N ARG A 26 -12.66 4.93 -6.98
CA ARG A 26 -13.06 3.52 -6.87
C ARG A 26 -12.09 2.71 -6.00
N LEU A 27 -10.79 2.97 -6.08
CA LEU A 27 -9.75 2.23 -5.35
C LEU A 27 -9.62 2.68 -3.88
N LEU A 28 -10.16 3.83 -3.49
CA LEU A 28 -10.13 4.31 -2.08
C LEU A 28 -10.94 3.44 -1.11
N HIS A 29 -11.78 2.54 -1.62
CA HIS A 29 -12.78 1.78 -0.86
C HIS A 29 -12.42 0.30 -0.69
N TYR A 30 -11.21 -0.01 -0.22
CA TYR A 30 -10.85 -1.38 0.18
C TYR A 30 -11.48 -1.74 1.53
N ALA A 31 -12.75 -2.17 1.51
CA ALA A 31 -13.49 -2.61 2.68
C ALA A 31 -14.33 -3.87 2.43
N PHE A 32 -14.42 -4.73 3.44
CA PHE A 32 -15.40 -5.81 3.50
C PHE A 32 -16.53 -5.35 4.43
N GLY A 33 -17.70 -5.08 3.84
CA GLY A 33 -18.76 -4.36 4.54
C GLY A 33 -18.23 -3.00 5.03
N ASN A 34 -18.34 -2.76 6.34
CA ASN A 34 -17.88 -1.52 6.96
C ASN A 34 -16.43 -1.58 7.48
N ARG A 35 -15.69 -2.69 7.29
CA ARG A 35 -14.33 -2.88 7.81
C ARG A 35 -13.29 -2.73 6.71
N LYS A 36 -12.35 -1.81 6.90
CA LYS A 36 -11.29 -1.48 5.94
C LYS A 36 -10.15 -2.50 5.99
N PHE A 37 -9.66 -2.94 4.84
CA PHE A 37 -8.56 -3.89 4.75
C PHE A 37 -7.39 -3.40 3.89
N GLY A 38 -7.52 -2.24 3.24
CA GLY A 38 -6.45 -1.68 2.42
C GLY A 38 -6.34 -0.17 2.57
N GLY A 39 -5.14 0.37 2.41
CA GLY A 39 -4.88 1.81 2.49
C GLY A 39 -4.03 2.27 1.31
N ASN A 40 -4.38 3.43 0.73
CA ASN A 40 -3.70 3.98 -0.44
C ASN A 40 -2.85 5.20 -0.05
N ALA A 41 -1.74 5.37 -0.74
CA ALA A 41 -0.92 6.58 -0.74
C ALA A 41 -0.45 6.86 -2.16
N GLN A 42 -0.33 8.14 -2.51
CA GLN A 42 -0.01 8.55 -3.87
C GLN A 42 1.03 9.65 -3.90
N SER A 43 1.83 9.65 -4.96
CA SER A 43 2.77 10.71 -5.28
C SER A 43 2.67 11.06 -6.76
N ILE A 44 2.44 12.34 -7.05
CA ILE A 44 2.33 12.89 -8.41
C ILE A 44 3.49 13.86 -8.62
N THR A 45 4.21 13.69 -9.73
CA THR A 45 5.26 14.59 -10.23
C THR A 45 5.00 14.88 -11.71
N LYS A 46 5.71 15.85 -12.30
CA LYS A 46 5.51 16.28 -13.69
C LYS A 46 5.39 15.13 -14.69
N ASN A 47 6.22 14.09 -14.54
CA ASN A 47 6.32 12.98 -15.50
C ASN A 47 6.00 11.61 -14.90
N ARG A 48 5.61 11.52 -13.62
CA ARG A 48 5.37 10.24 -12.95
C ARG A 48 4.24 10.34 -11.95
N TRP A 49 3.48 9.27 -11.88
CA TRP A 49 2.51 9.03 -10.82
C TRP A 49 2.74 7.64 -10.24
N ILE A 50 2.67 7.56 -8.91
CA ILE A 50 2.79 6.31 -8.18
C ILE A 50 1.55 6.19 -7.31
N HIS A 51 0.81 5.10 -7.50
CA HIS A 51 -0.23 4.65 -6.58
C HIS A 51 0.30 3.47 -5.80
N HIS A 52 0.37 3.62 -4.49
CA HIS A 52 0.82 2.59 -3.56
C HIS A 52 -0.37 2.14 -2.71
N THR A 53 -0.58 0.84 -2.62
CA THR A 53 -1.63 0.23 -1.79
C THR A 53 -1.03 -0.77 -0.83
N SER A 54 -1.31 -0.59 0.46
CA SER A 54 -1.04 -1.57 1.50
C SER A 54 -2.29 -2.40 1.76
N PHE A 55 -2.14 -3.72 1.84
CA PHE A 55 -3.21 -4.65 2.21
C PHE A 55 -2.93 -5.27 3.59
N LEU A 56 -3.92 -5.21 4.48
CA LEU A 56 -3.86 -5.73 5.84
C LEU A 56 -4.10 -7.23 5.83
N TRP A 57 -3.02 -8.00 5.61
CA TRP A 57 -3.15 -9.45 5.44
C TRP A 57 -3.41 -10.19 6.75
N ASP A 58 -2.43 -10.12 7.65
CA ASP A 58 -2.42 -10.80 8.95
C ASP A 58 -1.60 -9.98 9.95
N TYR A 59 -2.15 -8.83 10.38
CA TYR A 59 -1.47 -7.97 11.33
C TYR A 59 -1.71 -8.45 12.77
N GLU A 60 -0.72 -8.20 13.63
CA GLU A 60 -0.86 -8.43 15.06
C GLU A 60 -1.78 -7.37 15.68
N ILE A 61 -2.86 -7.83 16.32
CA ILE A 61 -3.92 -6.97 16.88
C ILE A 61 -3.34 -6.01 17.91
N ASN A 62 -2.39 -6.48 18.73
CA ASN A 62 -1.76 -5.68 19.78
C ASN A 62 -1.00 -4.46 19.21
N ASN A 63 -0.51 -4.53 17.97
CA ASN A 63 0.19 -3.41 17.33
C ASN A 63 -0.74 -2.24 16.99
N MET A 64 -2.07 -2.45 17.00
CA MET A 64 -3.03 -1.36 16.78
C MET A 64 -3.05 -0.36 17.93
N ALA A 65 -2.54 -0.73 19.12
CA ALA A 65 -2.35 0.17 20.25
C ALA A 65 -1.34 1.31 19.94
N TYR A 66 -0.42 1.10 18.99
CA TYR A 66 0.53 2.13 18.56
C TYR A 66 -0.13 3.26 17.73
N LEU A 67 -1.31 3.00 17.18
CA LEU A 67 -1.98 3.94 16.29
C LEU A 67 -2.85 4.92 17.07
N LYS A 68 -2.55 6.21 16.97
CA LYS A 68 -3.41 7.27 17.52
C LYS A 68 -4.72 7.35 16.73
N LEU A 69 -5.83 7.67 17.41
CA LEU A 69 -7.05 8.06 16.72
C LEU A 69 -6.82 9.43 16.03
N PRO A 70 -7.13 9.56 14.74
CA PRO A 70 -6.86 10.79 14.02
C PRO A 70 -7.80 11.91 14.51
N LYS A 71 -7.23 13.06 14.90
CA LYS A 71 -7.99 14.26 15.32
C LYS A 71 -8.93 14.77 14.22
N ARG A 72 -8.56 14.55 12.95
CA ARG A 72 -9.39 14.79 11.78
C ARG A 72 -9.62 13.46 11.08
N ALA A 73 -10.83 12.94 11.23
CA ALA A 73 -11.27 11.71 10.59
C ALA A 73 -12.34 12.01 9.54
N PRO A 74 -12.37 11.30 8.41
CA PRO A 74 -13.51 11.32 7.51
C PRO A 74 -14.78 10.79 8.19
N GLU A 75 -15.94 11.28 7.77
CA GLU A 75 -17.25 10.94 8.34
C GLU A 75 -17.51 9.42 8.36
N TYR A 76 -17.13 8.71 7.30
CA TYR A 76 -17.27 7.24 7.20
C TYR A 76 -16.52 6.45 8.28
N ARG A 77 -15.54 7.07 8.96
CA ARG A 77 -14.82 6.42 10.07
C ARG A 77 -15.74 6.26 11.29
N LEU A 78 -16.73 7.13 11.45
CA LEU A 78 -17.71 7.11 12.56
C LEU A 78 -17.05 7.02 13.94
N ALA A 79 -15.87 7.64 14.10
CA ALA A 79 -15.05 7.58 15.31
C ALA A 79 -14.80 6.16 15.89
N ARG A 80 -14.91 5.11 15.05
CA ARG A 80 -14.69 3.73 15.47
C ARG A 80 -13.24 3.52 15.92
N ASN A 81 -13.08 2.68 16.93
CA ASN A 81 -11.75 2.19 17.32
C ASN A 81 -11.15 1.37 16.17
N HIS A 82 -9.85 1.09 16.23
CA HIS A 82 -9.18 0.41 15.11
C HIS A 82 -9.72 -1.01 14.89
N LEU A 83 -10.00 -1.78 15.95
CA LEU A 83 -10.47 -3.18 15.82
C LEU A 83 -11.86 -3.29 15.17
N ASP A 84 -12.71 -2.29 15.37
CA ASP A 84 -14.03 -2.18 14.74
C ASP A 84 -13.97 -1.57 13.33
N PHE A 85 -12.86 -0.91 13.01
CA PHE A 85 -12.68 -0.19 11.76
C PHE A 85 -11.93 -0.99 10.69
N ILE A 86 -10.95 -1.82 11.06
CA ILE A 86 -10.13 -2.60 10.13
C ILE A 86 -10.35 -4.12 10.28
N CYS A 87 -9.94 -4.88 9.26
CA CYS A 87 -9.93 -6.35 9.33
C CYS A 87 -8.77 -6.98 8.55
N CYS A 88 -8.43 -8.21 8.91
CA CYS A 88 -7.43 -9.03 8.24
C CYS A 88 -8.00 -9.69 6.98
N MET A 89 -7.32 -9.57 5.85
CA MET A 89 -7.74 -10.22 4.59
C MET A 89 -7.66 -11.75 4.63
N LYS A 90 -6.76 -12.32 5.47
CA LYS A 90 -6.62 -13.77 5.59
C LYS A 90 -7.92 -14.49 5.96
N GLU A 91 -8.85 -13.79 6.61
CA GLU A 91 -10.15 -14.32 7.03
C GLU A 91 -11.11 -14.49 5.85
N TYR A 92 -10.87 -13.81 4.73
CA TYR A 92 -11.77 -13.76 3.58
C TYR A 92 -11.25 -14.55 2.38
N MET A 93 -9.93 -14.64 2.19
CA MET A 93 -9.35 -15.40 1.09
C MET A 93 -7.88 -15.79 1.32
N PRO A 94 -7.38 -16.86 0.67
CA PRO A 94 -5.96 -17.19 0.64
C PRO A 94 -5.11 -16.14 -0.11
N ARG A 95 -3.85 -15.98 0.31
CA ARG A 95 -2.92 -14.99 -0.29
C ARG A 95 -2.60 -15.32 -1.73
N THR A 96 -2.46 -16.60 -2.03
CA THR A 96 -2.25 -17.11 -3.38
C THR A 96 -3.38 -16.69 -4.31
N ASN A 97 -4.64 -16.87 -3.89
CA ASN A 97 -5.80 -16.47 -4.69
C ASN A 97 -5.81 -14.98 -4.96
N PHE A 98 -5.50 -14.14 -3.97
CA PHE A 98 -5.41 -12.69 -4.16
C PHE A 98 -4.35 -12.34 -5.22
N ILE A 99 -3.14 -12.91 -5.10
CA ILE A 99 -2.04 -12.63 -6.03
C ILE A 99 -2.37 -13.10 -7.43
N THR A 100 -2.81 -14.36 -7.60
CA THR A 100 -3.13 -14.94 -8.91
C THR A 100 -4.23 -14.15 -9.60
N ARG A 101 -5.35 -13.90 -8.92
CA ARG A 101 -6.46 -13.12 -9.51
C ARG A 101 -6.07 -11.70 -9.87
N THR A 102 -5.18 -11.08 -9.11
CA THR A 102 -4.67 -9.73 -9.44
C THR A 102 -3.84 -9.78 -10.72
N VAL A 103 -2.96 -10.77 -10.88
CA VAL A 103 -2.17 -10.95 -12.09
C VAL A 103 -3.07 -11.25 -13.29
N ASP A 104 -4.03 -12.17 -13.15
CA ASP A 104 -4.96 -12.54 -14.22
C ASP A 104 -5.78 -11.32 -14.69
N ALA A 105 -6.31 -10.53 -13.74
CA ALA A 105 -7.06 -9.32 -14.05
C ALA A 105 -6.20 -8.28 -14.79
N LEU A 106 -4.92 -8.15 -14.42
CA LEU A 106 -3.99 -7.25 -15.10
C LEU A 106 -3.61 -7.75 -16.50
N GLN A 107 -3.45 -9.06 -16.69
CA GLN A 107 -3.18 -9.65 -17.98
C GLN A 107 -4.31 -9.44 -18.99
N GLY A 108 -5.55 -9.27 -18.51
CA GLY A 108 -6.69 -8.91 -19.37
C GLY A 108 -6.58 -7.52 -19.98
N GLU A 109 -5.89 -6.59 -19.33
CA GLU A 109 -5.83 -5.17 -19.72
C GLU A 109 -4.42 -4.74 -20.19
N PHE A 110 -3.39 -5.46 -19.78
CA PHE A 110 -1.99 -5.11 -20.00
C PHE A 110 -1.15 -6.34 -20.36
N SER A 111 -0.08 -6.12 -21.13
CA SER A 111 0.99 -7.13 -21.26
C SER A 111 1.77 -7.18 -19.96
N VAL A 112 1.67 -8.28 -19.22
CA VAL A 112 2.32 -8.47 -17.93
C VAL A 112 3.44 -9.50 -18.06
N GLU A 113 4.64 -9.10 -17.68
CA GLU A 113 5.79 -10.00 -17.53
C GLU A 113 6.15 -10.12 -16.05
N THR A 114 6.48 -11.32 -15.60
CA THR A 114 7.00 -11.55 -14.24
C THR A 114 8.50 -11.41 -14.28
N THR A 115 9.06 -10.61 -13.39
CA THR A 115 10.50 -10.41 -13.24
C THR A 115 10.86 -10.54 -11.77
N ASP A 116 12.01 -11.16 -11.49
CA ASP A 116 12.56 -11.20 -10.15
C ASP A 116 12.98 -9.81 -9.69
N LEU A 117 12.72 -9.50 -8.42
CA LEU A 117 13.00 -8.17 -7.87
C LEU A 117 14.49 -7.79 -8.02
N GLU A 118 15.37 -8.75 -7.83
CA GLU A 118 16.83 -8.60 -7.97
C GLU A 118 17.29 -8.42 -9.42
N ALA A 119 16.46 -8.81 -10.40
CA ALA A 119 16.76 -8.66 -11.83
C ALA A 119 16.28 -7.31 -12.39
N VAL A 120 15.55 -6.51 -11.61
CA VAL A 120 15.13 -5.17 -12.02
C VAL A 120 16.33 -4.22 -11.90
N GLU A 121 17.10 -4.10 -12.98
CA GLU A 121 18.18 -3.12 -13.05
C GLU A 121 17.62 -1.70 -12.88
N SER A 122 18.18 -0.96 -11.92
CA SER A 122 17.93 0.49 -11.84
C SER A 122 18.49 1.12 -13.12
N PRO A 123 17.72 1.95 -13.86
CA PRO A 123 18.22 2.56 -15.08
C PRO A 123 19.55 3.29 -14.78
N PRO A 124 20.59 3.10 -15.60
CA PRO A 124 21.99 3.42 -15.26
C PRO A 124 22.28 4.92 -15.05
N ASN A 125 21.27 5.79 -15.11
CA ASN A 125 21.42 7.24 -15.00
C ASN A 125 20.44 7.94 -14.07
N THR A 126 19.73 7.22 -13.19
CA THR A 126 19.01 7.87 -12.08
C THR A 126 19.88 7.86 -10.83
N LYS A 127 20.68 8.93 -10.63
CA LYS A 127 21.15 9.30 -9.29
C LYS A 127 19.92 9.69 -8.46
N PHE A 128 19.19 8.71 -7.97
CA PHE A 128 18.17 8.95 -6.96
C PHE A 128 18.90 9.14 -5.63
N ILE A 129 19.06 10.41 -5.22
CA ILE A 129 19.65 10.75 -3.93
C ILE A 129 18.57 10.46 -2.89
N HIS A 130 18.73 9.37 -2.15
CA HIS A 130 17.84 9.00 -1.07
C HIS A 130 17.94 10.07 0.03
N SER A 131 16.86 10.79 0.31
CA SER A 131 16.83 11.81 1.36
C SER A 131 16.54 11.24 2.75
N SER A 132 16.12 9.98 2.82
CA SER A 132 15.85 9.26 4.06
C SER A 132 17.10 8.54 4.54
N LYS A 133 17.37 8.61 5.84
CA LYS A 133 18.39 7.81 6.52
C LYS A 133 17.71 6.85 7.49
N ILE A 134 18.28 5.66 7.69
CA ILE A 134 17.85 4.78 8.78
C ILE A 134 18.20 5.48 10.10
N LEU A 135 17.22 5.61 10.99
CA LEU A 135 17.45 6.18 12.31
C LEU A 135 18.27 5.22 13.16
N THR A 136 19.23 5.77 13.89
CA THR A 136 19.96 5.04 14.92
C THR A 136 19.07 4.79 16.13
N GLU A 137 19.43 3.81 16.96
CA GLU A 137 18.70 3.49 18.21
C GLU A 137 18.54 4.73 19.10
N ARG A 138 19.59 5.56 19.19
CA ARG A 138 19.56 6.83 19.91
C ARG A 138 18.55 7.84 19.34
N GLU A 139 18.45 7.95 18.02
CA GLU A 139 17.49 8.86 17.36
C GLU A 139 16.04 8.37 17.52
N LEU A 140 15.82 7.05 17.64
CA LEU A 140 14.51 6.47 17.95
C LEU A 140 14.10 6.77 19.39
N GLU A 141 15.02 6.65 20.34
CA GLU A 141 14.79 6.99 21.75
C GLU A 141 14.50 8.49 21.93
N GLU A 142 15.29 9.36 21.28
CA GLU A 142 15.07 10.81 21.29
C GLU A 142 13.69 11.18 20.69
N ALA A 143 13.25 10.51 19.62
CA ALA A 143 11.94 10.74 19.01
C ALA A 143 10.77 10.20 19.84
N ALA A 144 10.98 9.17 20.67
CA ALA A 144 9.95 8.60 21.54
C ALA A 144 9.66 9.46 22.78
N LEU A 145 10.57 10.37 23.14
CA LEU A 145 10.46 11.29 24.27
C LEU A 145 9.75 12.61 23.89
N GLY A 146 9.32 12.78 22.64
CA GLY A 146 8.66 13.97 22.08
C GLY A 146 7.14 13.86 21.90
#